data_AF-A0A5J5F313-F1
#
_entry.id   AF-A0A5J5F313-F1
#
_cell.length_a   1.000
_cell.length_b   1.000
_cell.length_c   1.000
_cell.angle_alpha   90.00
_cell.angle_beta   90.00
_cell.angle_gamma   90.00
#
_symmetry.space_group_name_H-M   'P 1'
#
loop_
_entity.id
_entity.type
_entity.pdbx_description
1 polymer ?
#
loop_
_entity_poly.entity_id
_entity_poly.type
_entity_poly.pdbx_seq_one_letter_code
_entity_poly.pdbx_strand_id
1 'polypeptide(L)'
;MEDQTDPLHAINFYRIALDEAHEIRTAKTHRSQAICAFMAECRWAVTATPLQNDLNDISTLFNFLRYEPLHAKIRFHNHIFAAKPGMENLRSALQAVCLRGSKEIIASILPSRTEHFETWSPQPEPRNKRAGRSGV
;
A
#
# COMPACT_ATOMS: atom_id res chain seq x y z
N MET A 1 -12.54 35.53 7.48
CA MET A 1 -11.62 34.52 6.91
C MET A 1 -12.56 33.51 6.27
N GLU A 2 -12.77 33.58 4.97
CA GLU A 2 -13.64 32.61 4.28
C GLU A 2 -12.99 31.23 4.44
N ASP A 3 -13.70 30.33 5.12
CA ASP A 3 -13.32 28.92 5.18
C ASP A 3 -13.55 28.35 3.79
N GLN A 4 -12.50 28.42 2.96
CA GLN A 4 -12.52 27.98 1.59
C GLN A 4 -12.50 26.44 1.60
N THR A 5 -13.67 25.87 1.90
CA THR A 5 -13.89 24.43 1.82
C THR A 5 -13.61 23.99 0.39
N ASP A 6 -12.69 23.04 0.22
CA ASP A 6 -12.37 22.47 -1.09
C ASP A 6 -13.67 21.95 -1.72
N PRO A 7 -14.03 22.38 -2.94
CA PRO A 7 -15.32 22.07 -3.55
C PRO A 7 -15.59 20.57 -3.63
N LEU A 8 -14.55 19.74 -3.72
CA LEU A 8 -14.73 18.28 -3.70
C LEU A 8 -15.07 17.77 -2.30
N HIS A 9 -14.53 18.37 -1.24
CA HIS A 9 -14.79 17.98 0.14
C HIS A 9 -16.22 18.34 0.61
N ALA A 10 -16.86 19.30 -0.06
CA ALA A 10 -18.26 19.64 0.18
C ALA A 10 -19.25 18.59 -0.38
N ILE A 11 -18.80 17.70 -1.25
CA ILE A 11 -19.64 16.66 -1.87
C ILE A 11 -19.71 15.44 -0.96
N ASN A 12 -20.93 14.98 -0.66
CA ASN A 12 -21.13 13.65 -0.09
C ASN A 12 -21.23 12.63 -1.24
N PHE A 13 -20.16 11.90 -1.49
CA PHE A 13 -20.13 10.93 -2.58
C PHE A 13 -20.97 9.70 -2.24
N TYR A 14 -21.73 9.20 -3.22
CA TYR A 14 -22.31 7.87 -3.05
C TYR A 14 -21.21 6.80 -2.98
N ARG A 15 -20.17 6.91 -3.82
CA ARG A 15 -19.07 5.95 -3.87
C ARG A 15 -17.73 6.61 -4.19
N ILE A 16 -16.68 6.12 -3.55
CA ILE A 16 -15.28 6.37 -3.94
C ILE A 16 -14.64 5.02 -4.24
N ALA A 17 -14.02 4.88 -5.41
CA ALA A 17 -13.26 3.71 -5.81
C ALA A 17 -11.84 4.13 -6.17
N LEU A 18 -10.85 3.58 -5.46
CA LEU A 18 -9.44 3.80 -5.74
C LEU A 18 -8.92 2.67 -6.62
N ASP A 19 -8.40 3.03 -7.79
CA ASP A 19 -7.49 2.17 -8.52
C ASP A 19 -6.08 2.31 -7.92
N GLU A 20 -5.29 1.26 -7.98
CA GLU A 20 -3.95 1.19 -7.40
C GLU A 20 -3.87 1.71 -5.96
N ALA A 21 -4.77 1.22 -5.09
CA ALA A 21 -4.92 1.71 -3.72
C ALA A 21 -3.65 1.59 -2.84
N HIS A 22 -2.62 0.89 -3.31
CA HIS A 22 -1.29 0.90 -2.68
C HIS A 22 -0.66 2.32 -2.65
N GLU A 23 -1.11 3.26 -3.47
CA GLU A 23 -0.66 4.66 -3.46
C GLU A 23 -0.96 5.40 -2.14
N ILE A 24 -2.00 5.01 -1.40
CA ILE A 24 -2.44 5.71 -0.18
C ILE A 24 -1.92 5.07 1.11
N ARG A 25 -1.08 4.04 1.01
CA ARG A 25 -0.57 3.21 2.12
C ARG A 25 0.08 3.99 3.26
N THR A 26 0.66 5.15 2.95
CA THR A 26 1.30 6.01 3.94
C THR A 26 0.33 7.08 4.45
N ALA A 27 -0.26 6.84 5.62
CA ALA A 27 -1.25 7.71 6.26
C ALA A 27 -0.82 9.18 6.46
N LYS A 28 0.50 9.46 6.50
CA LYS A 28 1.02 10.83 6.67
C LYS A 28 1.06 11.63 5.36
N THR A 29 0.83 11.01 4.22
CA THR A 29 0.84 11.71 2.93
C THR A 29 -0.42 12.55 2.76
N HIS A 30 -0.29 13.71 2.11
CA HIS A 30 -1.43 14.57 1.79
C HIS A 30 -2.52 13.82 1.01
N ARG A 31 -2.11 12.94 0.08
CA ARG A 31 -3.03 12.10 -0.71
C ARG A 31 -3.88 11.19 0.19
N SER A 32 -3.24 10.48 1.12
CA SER A 32 -3.93 9.58 2.06
C SER A 32 -4.86 10.34 3.01
N GLN A 33 -4.43 11.51 3.50
CA GLN A 33 -5.25 12.35 4.38
C GLN A 33 -6.47 12.92 3.66
N ALA A 34 -6.29 13.49 2.47
CA ALA A 34 -7.37 14.04 1.67
C ALA A 34 -8.40 12.96 1.31
N ILE A 35 -7.96 11.80 0.82
CA ILE A 35 -8.89 10.75 0.37
C ILE A 35 -9.70 10.13 1.52
N CYS A 36 -9.08 9.99 2.70
CA CYS A 36 -9.75 9.51 3.90
C CYS A 36 -10.78 10.52 4.44
N ALA A 37 -10.53 11.82 4.24
CA ALA A 37 -11.36 12.92 4.73
C ALA A 37 -12.63 13.17 3.88
N PHE A 38 -12.69 12.73 2.61
CA PHE A 38 -13.95 12.82 1.85
C PHE A 38 -15.10 12.11 2.56
N MET A 39 -16.32 12.59 2.36
CA MET A 39 -17.53 11.88 2.79
C MET A 39 -17.98 10.94 1.68
N ALA A 40 -18.25 9.68 2.04
CA ALA A 40 -18.77 8.70 1.10
C ALA A 40 -19.53 7.57 1.80
N GLU A 41 -20.60 7.08 1.17
CA GLU A 41 -21.36 5.91 1.64
C GLU A 41 -20.65 4.59 1.33
N CYS A 42 -20.12 4.43 0.11
CA CYS A 42 -19.42 3.23 -0.34
C CYS A 42 -17.95 3.51 -0.66
N ARG A 43 -17.04 2.62 -0.24
CA ARG A 43 -15.59 2.81 -0.42
C ARG A 43 -14.89 1.56 -0.88
N TRP A 44 -14.31 1.60 -2.06
CA TRP A 44 -13.69 0.44 -2.70
C TRP A 44 -12.21 0.73 -2.97
N ALA A 45 -11.36 -0.26 -2.74
CA ALA A 45 -9.93 -0.19 -2.98
C ALA A 45 -9.54 -1.37 -3.87
N VAL A 46 -9.07 -1.08 -5.07
CA VAL A 46 -8.55 -2.06 -6.03
C VAL A 46 -7.04 -1.99 -5.97
N THR A 47 -6.38 -3.12 -5.69
CA THR A 47 -4.93 -3.20 -5.66
C THR A 47 -4.48 -4.64 -5.88
N ALA A 48 -3.44 -4.83 -6.70
CA ALA A 48 -2.79 -6.12 -6.87
C ALA A 48 -1.92 -6.49 -5.66
N THR A 49 -1.45 -5.49 -4.91
CA THR A 49 -0.47 -5.62 -3.82
C THR A 49 -0.92 -4.79 -2.61
N PRO A 50 -1.86 -5.30 -1.79
CA PRO A 50 -2.36 -4.56 -0.63
C PRO A 50 -1.34 -4.41 0.51
N LEU A 51 -0.28 -5.22 0.53
CA LEU A 51 0.76 -5.24 1.54
C LEU A 51 2.13 -5.21 0.87
N GLN A 52 2.92 -4.16 1.08
CA GLN A 52 4.24 -4.02 0.47
C GLN A 52 5.35 -3.72 1.49
N ASN A 53 5.12 -2.85 2.47
CA ASN A 53 6.11 -2.53 3.50
C ASN A 53 5.86 -3.27 4.81
N ASP A 54 4.71 -3.02 5.42
CA ASP A 54 4.37 -3.46 6.76
C ASP A 54 2.85 -3.47 6.98
N LEU A 55 2.41 -3.97 8.14
CA LEU A 55 0.99 -4.04 8.49
C LEU A 55 0.32 -2.65 8.65
N ASN A 56 1.08 -1.55 8.72
CA ASN A 56 0.50 -0.21 8.74
C ASN A 56 -0.10 0.18 7.37
N ASP A 57 0.40 -0.39 6.28
CA ASP A 57 -0.20 -0.23 4.94
C ASP A 57 -1.67 -0.71 4.98
N ILE A 58 -1.91 -1.87 5.60
CA ILE A 58 -3.26 -2.44 5.76
C ILE A 58 -4.11 -1.59 6.72
N SER A 59 -3.53 -1.10 7.83
CA SER A 59 -4.25 -0.19 8.74
C SER A 59 -4.75 1.07 8.01
N THR A 60 -3.95 1.61 7.09
CA THR A 60 -4.33 2.78 6.30
C THR A 60 -5.45 2.45 5.31
N LEU A 61 -5.43 1.27 4.70
CA LEU A 61 -6.55 0.80 3.85
C LEU A 61 -7.84 0.60 4.67
N PHE A 62 -7.79 0.01 5.86
CA PHE A 62 -8.97 -0.11 6.72
C PHE A 62 -9.52 1.25 7.16
N ASN A 63 -8.65 2.23 7.41
CA ASN A 63 -9.05 3.60 7.68
C ASN A 63 -9.80 4.20 6.47
N PHE A 64 -9.25 4.07 5.27
CA PHE A 64 -9.93 4.51 4.05
C PHE A 64 -11.29 3.83 3.89
N LEU A 65 -11.37 2.49 4.03
CA LEU A 65 -12.59 1.72 3.88
C LEU A 65 -13.64 1.96 4.99
N ARG A 66 -13.27 2.63 6.08
CA ARG A 66 -14.12 2.83 7.28
C ARG A 66 -14.66 1.53 7.86
N TYR A 67 -13.86 0.47 7.85
CA TYR A 67 -14.25 -0.85 8.37
C TYR A 67 -14.15 -0.91 9.90
N GLU A 68 -15.28 -1.01 10.60
CA GLU A 68 -15.31 -1.11 12.06
C GLU A 68 -14.91 -2.52 12.55
N PRO A 69 -14.10 -2.66 13.63
CA PRO A 69 -13.47 -1.62 14.44
C PRO A 69 -12.08 -1.20 13.97
N LEU A 70 -11.61 -1.75 12.85
CA LEU A 70 -10.22 -1.68 12.42
C LEU A 70 -9.83 -0.38 11.70
N HIS A 71 -10.80 0.49 11.37
CA HIS A 71 -10.54 1.78 10.74
C HIS A 71 -9.72 2.70 11.66
N ALA A 72 -9.94 2.61 12.97
CA ALA A 72 -9.24 3.42 13.95
C ALA A 72 -7.87 2.81 14.26
N LYS A 73 -6.80 3.59 14.06
CA LYS A 73 -5.41 3.14 14.26
C LYS A 73 -5.15 2.47 15.61
N ILE A 74 -5.70 3.01 16.70
CA ILE A 74 -5.55 2.45 18.05
C ILE A 74 -6.23 1.08 18.16
N ARG A 75 -7.43 0.95 17.59
CA ARG A 75 -8.17 -0.32 17.57
C ARG A 75 -7.45 -1.35 16.72
N PHE A 76 -6.98 -0.96 15.53
CA PHE A 76 -6.14 -1.82 14.70
C PHE A 76 -4.92 -2.32 15.49
N HIS A 77 -4.22 -1.41 16.16
CA HIS A 77 -3.06 -1.76 16.98
C HIS A 77 -3.38 -2.80 18.04
N ASN A 78 -4.46 -2.59 18.80
CA ASN A 78 -4.84 -3.49 19.87
C ASN A 78 -5.28 -4.87 19.36
N HIS A 79 -5.99 -4.95 18.22
CA HIS A 79 -6.52 -6.21 17.70
C HIS A 79 -5.51 -7.00 16.87
N ILE A 80 -4.55 -6.33 16.22
CA ILE A 80 -3.65 -6.95 15.25
C ILE A 80 -2.22 -7.05 15.78
N PHE A 81 -1.69 -6.00 16.42
CA PHE A 81 -0.31 -6.00 16.90
C PHE A 81 -0.18 -6.49 18.36
N ALA A 82 -1.09 -6.09 19.24
CA ALA A 82 -1.00 -6.42 20.67
C ALA A 82 -1.73 -7.72 21.07
N ALA A 83 -2.66 -8.21 20.24
CA ALA A 83 -3.44 -9.39 20.53
C ALA A 83 -2.66 -10.69 20.25
N LYS A 84 -2.82 -11.68 21.15
CA LYS A 84 -2.19 -13.01 21.00
C LYS A 84 -2.64 -13.79 19.74
N PRO A 85 -3.87 -13.62 19.20
CA PRO A 85 -4.24 -14.10 17.86
C PRO A 85 -4.27 -12.96 16.81
N GLY A 86 -3.33 -12.03 16.86
CA GLY A 86 -3.36 -10.82 16.02
C GLY A 86 -3.36 -11.09 14.52
N MET A 87 -2.63 -12.09 14.06
CA MET A 87 -2.58 -12.47 12.65
C MET A 87 -3.84 -13.23 12.21
N GLU A 88 -4.43 -14.06 13.06
CA GLU A 88 -5.72 -14.71 12.81
C GLU A 88 -6.84 -13.68 12.72
N ASN A 89 -6.81 -12.66 13.57
CA ASN A 89 -7.74 -11.54 13.52
C ASN A 89 -7.61 -10.78 12.19
N LEU A 90 -6.37 -10.51 11.77
CA LEU A 90 -6.10 -9.86 10.50
C LEU A 90 -6.61 -10.71 9.32
N ARG A 91 -6.31 -12.01 9.33
CA ARG A 91 -6.77 -12.95 8.30
C ARG A 91 -8.29 -12.98 8.21
N SER A 92 -8.97 -13.07 9.34
CA SER A 92 -10.44 -13.08 9.40
C SER A 92 -11.03 -11.77 8.85
N ALA A 93 -10.45 -10.63 9.22
CA ALA A 93 -10.89 -9.33 8.70
C ALA A 93 -10.66 -9.20 7.18
N LEU A 94 -9.50 -9.62 6.69
CA LEU A 94 -9.19 -9.62 5.26
C LEU A 94 -10.11 -10.58 4.49
N GLN A 95 -10.46 -11.75 5.04
CA GLN A 95 -11.41 -12.66 4.42
C GLN A 95 -12.83 -12.07 4.32
N ALA A 96 -13.22 -11.22 5.27
CA ALA A 96 -14.53 -10.57 5.26
C ALA A 96 -14.59 -9.38 4.28
N VAL A 97 -13.48 -8.68 4.05
CA VAL A 97 -13.45 -7.41 3.32
C VAL A 97 -12.82 -7.52 1.93
N CYS A 98 -11.87 -8.44 1.72
CA CYS A 98 -11.12 -8.55 0.48
C CYS A 98 -11.68 -9.65 -0.42
N LEU A 99 -12.01 -9.27 -1.66
CA LEU A 99 -12.21 -10.22 -2.75
C LEU A 99 -10.88 -10.37 -3.50
N ARG A 100 -10.27 -11.55 -3.42
CA ARG A 100 -9.02 -11.86 -4.11
C ARG A 100 -9.19 -13.08 -5.00
N GLY A 101 -9.23 -12.85 -6.30
CA GLY A 101 -9.14 -13.91 -7.31
C GLY A 101 -7.72 -14.47 -7.35
N SER A 102 -7.61 -15.80 -7.45
CA SER A 102 -6.34 -16.49 -7.49
C SER A 102 -5.94 -16.74 -8.96
N LYS A 103 -4.66 -16.56 -9.31
CA LYS A 103 -4.19 -16.72 -10.71
C LYS A 103 -4.34 -18.16 -11.21
N GLU A 104 -4.50 -19.12 -10.29
CA GLU A 104 -4.78 -20.52 -10.56
C GLU A 104 -6.04 -20.69 -11.43
N ILE A 105 -7.04 -19.80 -11.27
CA ILE A 105 -8.28 -19.81 -12.08
C ILE A 105 -7.98 -19.66 -13.58
N ILE A 106 -6.94 -18.90 -13.92
CA ILE A 106 -6.53 -18.62 -15.30
C ILE A 106 -5.19 -19.28 -15.65
N ALA A 107 -4.61 -20.07 -14.76
CA ALA A 107 -3.30 -20.67 -14.98
C ALA A 107 -3.32 -21.69 -16.13
N SER A 108 -4.48 -22.30 -16.42
CA SER A 108 -4.66 -23.23 -17.54
C SER A 108 -4.68 -22.54 -18.90
N ILE A 109 -4.94 -21.24 -18.97
CA ILE A 109 -5.03 -20.46 -20.21
C ILE A 109 -3.82 -19.54 -20.45
N LEU A 110 -2.90 -19.47 -19.48
CA LEU A 110 -1.71 -18.63 -19.56
C LEU A 110 -0.44 -19.49 -19.73
N PRO A 111 0.58 -19.01 -20.47
CA PRO A 111 1.87 -19.67 -20.50
C PRO A 111 2.51 -19.69 -19.10
N SER A 112 3.36 -20.68 -18.86
CA SER A 112 4.09 -20.79 -17.59
C SER A 112 4.98 -19.56 -17.36
N ARG A 113 5.00 -19.04 -16.13
CA ARG A 113 5.88 -17.94 -15.73
C ARG A 113 7.34 -18.44 -15.71
N THR A 114 8.20 -17.82 -16.50
CA THR A 114 9.66 -18.05 -16.47
C THR A 114 10.34 -16.83 -15.86
N GLU A 115 11.20 -17.06 -14.86
CA GLU A 115 12.00 -16.00 -14.23
C GLU A 115 13.47 -16.21 -14.59
N HIS A 116 14.09 -15.19 -15.16
CA HIS A 116 15.51 -15.18 -15.49
C HIS A 116 16.24 -14.27 -14.51
N PHE A 117 17.23 -14.83 -13.81
CA PHE A 117 18.08 -14.08 -12.90
C PHE A 117 19.50 -14.03 -13.48
N GLU A 118 19.93 -12.85 -13.89
CA GLU A 118 21.31 -12.61 -14.31
C GLU A 118 22.05 -11.86 -13.20
N THR A 119 23.14 -12.45 -12.72
CA THR A 119 24.02 -11.79 -11.75
C THR A 119 25.08 -11.02 -12.52
N TRP A 120 24.94 -9.70 -12.56
CA TRP A 120 25.96 -8.84 -13.15
C TRP A 120 27.17 -8.74 -12.22
N SER A 121 28.36 -9.04 -12.76
CA SER A 121 29.63 -8.79 -12.07
C SER A 121 30.26 -7.51 -12.63
N PRO A 122 30.60 -6.52 -11.78
CA PRO A 122 31.31 -5.33 -12.23
C PRO A 122 32.64 -5.73 -12.88
N GLN A 123 32.89 -5.22 -14.09
CA GLN A 123 34.23 -5.32 -14.68
C GLN A 123 35.19 -4.45 -13.86
N PRO A 124 36.40 -4.93 -13.51
CA PRO A 124 37.35 -4.12 -12.76
C PRO A 124 37.71 -2.89 -13.59
N GLU A 125 37.36 -1.70 -13.11
CA GLU A 125 37.84 -0.46 -13.74
C GLU A 125 39.37 -0.41 -13.65
N PRO A 126 40.07 -0.01 -14.72
CA PRO A 126 41.50 0.20 -14.66
C PRO A 126 41.79 1.34 -13.68
N ARG A 127 42.37 0.98 -12.53
CA ARG A 127 42.84 1.91 -11.50
C ARG A 127 43.76 2.93 -12.16
N ASN A 128 43.26 4.15 -12.35
CA ASN A 128 43.99 5.24 -12.98
C ASN A 128 45.25 5.53 -12.15
N LYS A 129 46.40 5.01 -12.60
CA LYS A 129 47.70 5.32 -12.02
C LYS A 129 47.95 6.80 -12.31
N ARG A 130 47.70 7.68 -11.32
CA ARG A 130 48.26 9.03 -11.37
C ARG A 130 49.78 8.88 -11.40
N ALA A 131 50.31 8.95 -12.62
CA ALA A 131 51.72 9.13 -12.90
C ALA A 131 52.22 10.38 -12.19
N GLY A 132 53.44 10.31 -11.71
CA GLY A 132 53.99 11.21 -10.71
C GLY A 132 54.08 12.68 -11.11
N ARG A 133 54.24 13.50 -10.08
CA ARG A 133 55.01 14.73 -10.16
C ARG A 133 56.09 14.67 -9.08
N SER A 134 57.30 14.41 -9.54
CA SER A 134 58.55 14.81 -8.89
C SER A 134 58.79 16.30 -9.16
N GLY A 135 59.47 16.99 -8.24
CA GLY A 135 59.80 18.42 -8.26
C GLY A 135 58.91 19.19 -7.28
N VAL A 136 59.39 19.73 -6.17
CA VAL A 136 60.68 20.40 -5.88
C VAL A 136 61.15 20.05 -4.46
#